data_AF-A0A484ZWK8-F1
#
_entry.id   AF-A0A484ZWK8-F1
#
_cell.length_a   1.000
_cell.length_b   1.000
_cell.length_c   1.000
_cell.angle_alpha   90.00
_cell.angle_beta   90.00
_cell.angle_gamma   90.00
#
_symmetry.space_group_name_H-M   'P 1'
#
loop_
_entity.id
_entity.type
_entity.pdbx_description
1 polymer ?
#
loop_
_entity_poly.entity_id
_entity_poly.type
_entity_poly.pdbx_seq_one_letter_code
_entity_poly.pdbx_strand_id
1 'polypeptide(L)' 'MKHARIQYQGQPHQVTIDGQEQAVLSNGSVLAAGTFDWLPPAEGTVFALGLNYADHCGRA' A
#
# COMPACT_ATOMS: atom_id res chain seq x y z
N MET A 1 10.31 -2.23 -6.70
CA MET A 1 9.14 -3.13 -6.61
C MET A 1 8.20 -2.55 -5.57
N LYS A 2 6.92 -2.32 -5.91
CA LYS A 2 5.93 -1.83 -4.94
C LYS A 2 5.25 -3.03 -4.27
N HIS A 3 5.05 -2.96 -2.96
CA HIS A 3 4.36 -4.00 -2.18
C HIS A 3 3.07 -3.43 -1.62
N ALA A 4 2.02 -4.24 -1.59
CA ALA A 4 0.74 -3.85 -1.06
C ALA A 4 0.06 -5.01 -0.33
N ARG A 5 -1.00 -4.68 0.39
CA ARG A 5 -1.87 -5.63 1.08
C ARG A 5 -3.28 -5.47 0.54
N ILE A 6 -3.96 -6.59 0.34
CA ILE A 6 -5.33 -6.62 -0.16
C ILE A 6 -6.14 -7.62 0.64
N GLN A 7 -7.46 -7.43 0.68
CA GLN A 7 -8.40 -8.46 1.09
C GLN A 7 -8.98 -9.10 -0.16
N TYR A 8 -8.76 -10.40 -0.33
CA TYR A 8 -9.24 -11.17 -1.48
C TYR A 8 -9.84 -12.48 -0.97
N GLN A 9 -11.04 -12.83 -1.45
CA GLN A 9 -11.78 -14.01 -0.97
C GLN A 9 -11.95 -14.07 0.57
N GLY A 10 -12.09 -12.91 1.21
CA GLY A 10 -12.27 -12.80 2.66
C GLY A 10 -11.00 -13.02 3.49
N GLN A 11 -9.81 -13.08 2.86
CA GLN A 11 -8.52 -13.23 3.54
C GLN A 11 -7.54 -12.12 3.13
N PRO A 12 -6.67 -11.67 4.04
CA PRO A 12 -5.62 -10.72 3.71
C PRO A 12 -4.47 -11.40 2.95
N HIS A 13 -4.04 -10.79 1.85
CA HIS A 13 -2.91 -11.24 1.04
C HIS A 13 -1.88 -10.12 0.86
N GLN A 14 -0.60 -10.49 0.81
CA GLN A 14 0.47 -9.62 0.33
C GLN A 14 0.63 -9.80 -1.17
N VAL A 15 0.74 -8.68 -1.90
CA VAL A 15 0.90 -8.65 -3.35
C VAL A 15 2.03 -7.71 -3.74
N THR A 16 2.59 -7.94 -4.92
CA THR A 16 3.45 -6.97 -5.59
C THR A 16 2.65 -6.22 -6.66
N ILE A 17 3.03 -4.98 -6.94
CA ILE A 17 2.47 -4.23 -8.07
C ILE A 17 3.46 -4.26 -9.23
N ASP A 18 3.00 -4.75 -10.37
CA ASP A 18 3.78 -4.85 -11.60
C ASP A 18 3.91 -3.48 -12.33
N GLY A 19 4.69 -3.42 -13.40
CA GLY A 19 4.85 -2.23 -14.24
C GLY A 19 3.56 -1.75 -14.92
N GLN A 20 2.52 -2.59 -15.03
CA GLN A 20 1.19 -2.22 -15.53
C GLN A 20 0.21 -1.87 -14.40
N GLU A 21 0.70 -1.65 -13.18
CA GLU A 21 -0.11 -1.26 -12.01
C GLU A 21 -1.11 -2.34 -11.54
N GLN A 22 -0.84 -3.61 -11.85
CA GLN A 22 -1.69 -4.74 -11.44
C GLN A 22 -1.17 -5.41 -10.16
N ALA A 23 -2.10 -5.90 -9.34
CA ALA A 23 -1.78 -6.68 -8.15
C ALA A 23 -1.44 -8.12 -8.52
N VAL A 24 -0.26 -8.59 -8.10
CA VAL A 24 0.25 -9.93 -8.37
C VAL A 24 0.43 -10.69 -7.06
N LEU A 25 -0.23 -11.83 -6.94
CA LEU A 25 -0.10 -12.76 -5.81
C LEU A 25 1.29 -13.41 -5.79
N SER A 26 1.68 -13.95 -4.64
CA SER A 26 2.96 -14.65 -4.46
C SER A 26 3.14 -15.86 -5.38
N ASN A 27 2.04 -16.45 -5.85
CA ASN A 27 2.04 -17.54 -6.82
C ASN A 27 2.16 -17.06 -8.29
N GLY A 28 2.29 -15.75 -8.54
CA GLY A 28 2.35 -15.15 -9.87
C GLY A 28 1.00 -14.85 -10.52
N SER A 29 -0.13 -15.13 -9.85
CA SER A 29 -1.46 -14.82 -10.38
C SER A 29 -1.74 -13.32 -10.34
N VAL A 30 -2.23 -12.77 -11.46
CA VAL A 30 -2.62 -11.36 -11.57
C VAL A 30 -4.09 -11.21 -11.20
N LEU A 31 -4.41 -10.26 -10.32
CA LEU A 31 -5.77 -9.98 -9.89
C LEU A 31 -6.36 -8.80 -10.67
N ALA A 32 -7.59 -8.98 -11.15
CA ALA A 32 -8.32 -7.92 -11.83
C ALA A 32 -8.79 -6.84 -10.83
N ALA A 33 -8.74 -5.58 -11.25
CA ALA A 33 -9.23 -4.47 -10.45
C ALA A 33 -10.72 -4.68 -10.08
N GLY A 34 -11.08 -4.34 -8.85
CA GLY A 34 -12.44 -4.52 -8.33
C GLY A 34 -12.77 -5.93 -7.83
N THR A 35 -11.85 -6.90 -7.93
CA THR A 35 -12.05 -8.25 -7.35
C THR A 35 -11.54 -8.39 -5.91
N PHE A 36 -10.89 -7.34 -5.40
CA PHE A 36 -10.28 -7.28 -4.07
C PHE A 36 -10.39 -5.87 -3.50
N ASP A 37 -10.24 -5.75 -2.19
CA ASP A 37 -10.20 -4.47 -1.48
C ASP A 37 -8.77 -4.15 -1.04
N TRP A 38 -8.37 -2.89 -1.09
CA TRP A 38 -7.05 -2.47 -0.60
C TRP A 38 -7.03 -2.40 0.92
N LEU A 39 -5.99 -2.97 1.52
CA LEU A 39 -5.71 -2.84 2.94
C LEU A 39 -4.57 -1.84 3.18
N PRO A 40 -4.45 -1.27 4.39
CA PRO A 40 -3.26 -0.52 4.78
C PRO A 40 -1.99 -1.36 4.52
N PRO A 41 -0.93 -0.76 3.94
CA PRO A 41 0.25 -1.51 3.52
C PRO A 41 1.03 -2.13 4.69
N ALA A 42 0.81 -1.65 5.91
CA ALA A 42 1.41 -2.17 7.14
C ALA A 42 0.43 -2.05 8.32
N GLU A 43 0.73 -2.76 9.40
CA GLU A 43 0.04 -2.68 10.69
C GLU A 43 1.04 -2.29 11.79
N GLY A 44 0.56 -1.73 12.89
CA GLY A 44 1.38 -1.41 14.06
C GLY A 44 1.34 0.06 14.45
N THR A 45 2.41 0.51 15.09
CA THR A 45 2.52 1.88 15.63
C THR A 45 3.06 2.85 14.59
N VAL A 46 2.38 3.98 14.41
CA VAL A 46 2.84 5.07 13.55
C VAL A 46 3.52 6.14 14.40
N PHE A 47 4.76 6.47 14.05
CA PHE A 47 5.47 7.64 14.58
C PHE A 47 5.47 8.75 13.53
N ALA A 48 5.09 9.96 13.92
CA ALA A 48 5.02 11.12 13.03
C ALA A 48 6.01 12.20 13.46
N LEU A 49 6.67 12.84 12.49
CA LEU A 49 7.58 13.97 12.69
C LEU A 49 6.85 15.28 12.39
N GLY A 50 6.77 16.19 13.35
CA GLY A 50 6.25 17.54 13.15
C GLY A 50 7.25 18.46 12.44
N LEU A 51 6.76 19.42 11.66
CA LEU A 51 7.55 20.46 10.97
C LEU A 51 8.70 19.91 10.09
N ASN A 52 8.41 18.87 9.30
CA ASN A 52 9.38 18.21 8.43
C ASN A 52 9.42 18.79 7.00
N TYR A 53 9.09 20.08 6.84
CA TYR A 53 9.14 20.77 5.54
C TYR A 53 9.64 22.21 5.74
N ALA A 54 10.71 22.58 5.03
CA ALA A 54 11.39 23.87 5.21
C ALA A 54 10.49 25.09 4.89
N ASP A 55 9.61 24.96 3.90
CA ASP A 55 8.67 26.02 3.50
C ASP A 55 7.56 26.25 4.56
N HIS A 56 7.20 25.21 5.33
CA HIS A 56 6.21 25.30 6.40
C HIS A 56 6.75 25.93 7.71
N CYS A 57 8.07 26.18 7.82
CA CYS A 57 8.68 26.86 8.97
C CYS A 57 8.64 28.40 8.87
N GLY A 58 7.96 28.97 7.87
CA GLY A 58 7.96 30.41 7.59
C GLY A 58 6.62 31.10 7.86
N ARG A 59 6.21 31.19 9.13
CA ARG A 59 5.32 32.25 9.66
C ARG A 59 5.33 32.20 11.19
N ALA A 60 6.19 33.00 11.79
CA ALA A 60 6.06 33.46 13.17
C ALA A 60 5.50 34.89 13.14
#